data_AF-A0A7C3AMR8-F1
#
_entry.id   AF-A0A7C3AMR8-F1
#
_cell.length_a   1.000
_cell.length_b   1.000
_cell.length_c   1.000
_cell.angle_alpha   90.00
_cell.angle_beta   90.00
_cell.angle_gamma   90.00
#
_symmetry.space_group_name_H-M   'P 1'
#
loop_
_entity.id
_entity.type
_entity.pdbx_description
1 polymer ?
#
loop_
_entity_poly.entity_id
_entity_poly.type
_entity_poly.pdbx_seq_one_letter_code
_entity_poly.pdbx_strand_id
1 'polypeptide(L)'
;MAVKGLSKSLLVKILTFAFLAMTVAALAYLFYAHQAPTVERKSVVLASYQHRATYDYVAELKPNLLYNKTYLRPNEGVLYIGITNRVNVSFTYAFKSSVQPEALSVKLSRVTARIESPDKWTKTLEGGEVARLLNLRGSLNLTMIVDCAELRQLVNVIDRELGVYSSTFNVHVVPEISVSAKIAGKKVLETFTPQLTISFRTERGGCITLEGLEQVKTSEIKEVVEVRRPDIESHRNLSYLLVAMAVIGLTISTPMYLKSVRRTKKSMSTRIHRLLEDYKDMMAEALGSLPEGHVVNLNSLEDLARVAEVLTKPIVKVTDEEGELYCVIDGGVRYQCRLKKEQEG
;
A
#
# COMPACT_ATOMS: atom_id res chain seq x y z
N MET A 1 52.84 12.06 -22.29
CA MET A 1 51.64 11.28 -22.66
C MET A 1 50.60 12.28 -23.17
N ALA A 2 50.59 12.54 -24.49
CA ALA A 2 49.77 13.58 -25.09
C ALA A 2 48.45 12.97 -25.57
N VAL A 3 47.33 13.43 -25.01
CA VAL A 3 45.99 13.04 -25.46
C VAL A 3 45.81 13.49 -26.91
N LYS A 4 45.73 12.52 -27.82
CA LYS A 4 45.44 12.70 -29.24
C LYS A 4 44.15 13.52 -29.35
N GLY A 5 44.23 14.72 -29.92
CA GLY A 5 43.12 15.66 -29.98
C GLY A 5 41.89 15.05 -30.63
N LEU A 6 40.79 14.94 -29.88
CA LEU A 6 39.51 14.48 -30.38
C LEU A 6 39.08 15.35 -31.58
N SER A 7 38.67 14.72 -32.69
CA SER A 7 38.15 15.48 -33.82
C SER A 7 36.88 16.23 -33.40
N LYS A 8 36.75 17.50 -33.80
CA LYS A 8 35.60 18.36 -33.44
C LYS A 8 34.25 17.71 -33.79
N SER A 9 34.21 16.89 -34.84
CA SER A 9 33.03 16.13 -35.23
C SER A 9 32.67 15.03 -34.25
N LEU A 10 33.65 14.27 -33.73
CA LEU A 10 33.43 13.21 -32.75
C LEU A 10 32.92 13.77 -31.42
N LEU A 11 33.48 14.90 -30.98
CA LEU A 11 33.07 15.59 -29.75
C LEU A 11 31.60 16.05 -29.81
N VAL A 12 31.14 16.54 -30.96
CA VAL A 12 29.73 16.93 -31.18
C VAL A 12 28.79 15.71 -31.16
N LYS A 13 29.21 14.54 -31.68
CA LYS A 13 28.43 13.30 -31.59
C LYS A 13 28.28 12.82 -30.15
N ILE A 14 29.37 12.82 -29.39
CA ILE A 14 29.37 12.42 -27.97
C ILE A 14 28.47 13.35 -27.16
N LEU A 15 28.58 14.67 -27.40
CA LEU A 15 27.80 15.67 -26.69
C LEU A 15 26.30 15.55 -26.96
N THR A 16 25.90 15.34 -28.22
CA THR A 16 24.48 15.12 -28.58
C THR A 16 23.91 13.86 -27.95
N PHE A 17 24.64 12.75 -28.01
CA PHE A 17 24.21 11.50 -27.38
C PHE A 17 24.13 11.62 -25.85
N ALA A 18 25.07 12.33 -25.23
CA ALA A 18 25.04 12.62 -23.80
C ALA A 18 23.81 13.46 -23.40
N PHE A 19 23.48 14.51 -24.15
CA PHE A 19 22.28 15.30 -23.88
C PHE A 19 20.99 14.49 -24.10
N LEU A 20 20.93 13.63 -25.12
CA LEU A 20 19.79 12.75 -25.35
C LEU A 20 19.58 11.78 -24.17
N ALA A 21 20.65 11.11 -23.72
CA ALA A 21 20.60 10.22 -22.58
C ALA A 21 20.18 10.95 -21.29
N MET A 22 20.70 12.18 -21.08
CA MET A 22 20.33 13.04 -19.96
C MET A 22 18.85 13.44 -20.02
N THR A 23 18.30 13.74 -21.20
CA THR A 23 16.86 14.04 -21.35
C THR A 23 15.99 12.85 -20.96
N VAL A 24 16.35 11.64 -21.40
CA VAL A 24 15.63 10.41 -21.04
C VAL A 24 15.67 10.16 -19.53
N ALA A 25 16.84 10.30 -18.90
CA ALA A 25 16.98 10.16 -17.45
C ALA A 25 16.19 11.22 -16.67
N ALA A 26 16.20 12.48 -17.14
CA ALA A 26 15.44 13.57 -16.51
C ALA A 26 13.93 13.36 -16.61
N LEU A 27 13.42 12.86 -17.74
CA LEU A 27 12.01 12.50 -17.91
C LEU A 27 11.60 11.33 -17.01
N ALA A 28 12.45 10.30 -16.89
CA ALA A 28 12.23 9.17 -15.99
C ALA A 28 12.15 9.64 -14.51
N TYR A 29 13.06 10.54 -14.11
CA TYR A 29 13.05 11.12 -12.77
C TYR A 29 11.84 12.03 -12.52
N LEU A 30 11.42 12.84 -13.50
CA LEU A 30 10.20 13.65 -13.44
C LEU A 30 8.96 12.77 -13.24
N PHE A 31 8.86 11.65 -13.98
CA PHE A 31 7.78 10.69 -13.84
C PHE A 31 7.76 10.08 -12.44
N TYR A 32 8.91 9.64 -11.93
CA TYR A 32 9.05 9.11 -10.56
C TYR A 32 8.64 10.15 -9.50
N ALA A 33 9.11 11.39 -9.60
CA ALA A 33 8.78 12.47 -8.66
C ALA A 33 7.28 12.83 -8.65
N HIS A 34 6.55 12.57 -9.74
CA HIS A 34 5.11 12.80 -9.82
C HIS A 34 4.26 11.64 -9.31
N GLN A 35 4.79 10.42 -9.26
CA GLN A 35 4.11 9.30 -8.59
C GLN A 35 4.02 9.50 -7.08
N ALA A 36 4.96 10.24 -6.49
CA ALA A 36 4.95 10.57 -5.08
C ALA A 36 3.87 11.65 -4.78
N PRO A 37 2.89 11.39 -3.89
CA PRO A 37 1.87 12.37 -3.54
C PRO A 37 2.46 13.50 -2.69
N THR A 38 2.13 14.75 -3.02
CA THR A 38 2.56 15.96 -2.29
C THR A 38 1.86 16.14 -0.95
N VAL A 39 0.76 15.42 -0.74
CA VAL A 39 -0.03 15.43 0.48
C VAL A 39 -0.14 14.00 0.99
N GLU A 40 0.30 13.78 2.23
CA GLU A 40 0.16 12.50 2.92
C GLU A 40 -0.97 12.61 3.94
N ARG A 41 -1.90 11.66 3.91
CA ARG A 41 -2.98 11.56 4.89
C ARG A 41 -2.49 10.77 6.09
N LYS A 42 -2.27 11.46 7.22
CA LYS A 42 -1.87 10.82 8.48
C LYS A 42 -3.03 10.78 9.45
N SER A 43 -3.26 9.61 10.04
CA SER A 43 -4.24 9.45 11.12
C SER A 43 -3.59 9.86 12.44
N VAL A 44 -4.13 10.89 13.08
CA VAL A 44 -3.69 11.38 14.39
C VAL A 44 -4.79 11.09 15.41
N VAL A 45 -4.41 10.58 16.57
CA VAL A 45 -5.34 10.36 17.70
C VAL A 45 -5.57 11.71 18.38
N LEU A 46 -6.80 12.21 18.34
CA LEU A 46 -7.22 13.45 19.01
C LEU A 46 -7.48 13.23 20.50
N ALA A 47 -8.12 12.10 20.83
CA ALA A 47 -8.44 11.74 22.20
C ALA A 47 -8.65 10.22 22.31
N SER A 48 -8.41 9.67 23.49
CA SER A 48 -8.75 8.30 23.86
C SER A 48 -9.69 8.32 25.06
N TYR A 49 -10.68 7.44 25.09
CA TYR A 49 -11.60 7.31 26.21
C TYR A 49 -11.87 5.84 26.56
N GLN A 50 -12.35 5.63 27.78
CA GLN A 50 -12.51 4.34 28.40
C GLN A 50 -13.79 4.26 29.22
N HIS A 51 -14.55 3.21 28.98
CA HIS A 51 -15.64 2.74 29.83
C HIS A 51 -15.08 1.71 30.81
N ARG A 52 -15.41 1.85 32.09
CA ARG A 52 -15.06 0.88 33.14
C ARG A 52 -16.29 0.57 33.96
N ALA A 53 -16.62 -0.71 34.04
CA ALA A 53 -17.64 -1.25 34.92
C ALA A 53 -17.01 -2.17 35.93
N THR A 54 -17.40 -2.00 37.19
CA THR A 54 -16.92 -2.81 38.31
C THR A 54 -18.11 -3.28 39.14
N TYR A 55 -18.17 -4.58 39.39
CA TYR A 55 -19.05 -5.21 40.34
C TYR A 55 -18.26 -5.61 41.58
N ASP A 56 -18.80 -5.29 42.75
CA ASP A 56 -18.33 -5.82 44.01
C ASP A 56 -19.50 -6.57 44.69
N TYR A 57 -19.21 -7.49 45.59
CA TYR A 57 -20.25 -8.25 46.27
C TYR A 57 -19.93 -8.57 47.72
N VAL A 58 -20.99 -8.71 48.50
CA VAL A 58 -20.93 -9.26 49.86
C VAL A 58 -21.97 -10.37 49.95
N ALA A 59 -21.49 -11.60 50.14
CA ALA A 59 -22.34 -12.77 50.35
C ALA A 59 -22.66 -12.89 51.85
N GLU A 60 -23.93 -12.86 52.20
CA GLU A 60 -24.41 -13.10 53.56
C GLU A 60 -24.58 -14.60 53.77
N LEU A 61 -23.98 -15.12 54.84
CA LEU A 61 -24.00 -16.52 55.20
C LEU A 61 -24.96 -16.78 56.36
N LYS A 62 -25.64 -17.92 56.28
CA LYS A 62 -26.29 -18.56 57.43
C LYS A 62 -25.23 -18.97 58.45
N PRO A 63 -25.59 -19.15 59.73
CA PRO A 63 -24.68 -19.72 60.73
C PRO A 63 -24.00 -20.99 60.21
N ASN A 64 -22.66 -21.01 60.21
CA ASN A 64 -21.87 -22.08 59.59
C ASN A 64 -20.59 -22.35 60.38
N LEU A 65 -20.19 -23.62 60.41
CA LEU A 65 -18.98 -24.08 61.09
C LEU A 65 -17.71 -23.84 60.25
N LEU A 66 -17.84 -23.87 58.92
CA LEU A 66 -16.69 -23.84 58.00
C LEU A 66 -15.92 -22.51 58.06
N TYR A 67 -16.63 -21.38 58.01
CA TYR A 67 -16.02 -20.06 58.00
C TYR A 67 -16.12 -19.35 59.35
N ASN A 68 -17.05 -19.75 60.22
CA ASN A 68 -17.38 -19.05 61.48
C ASN A 68 -17.58 -17.54 61.27
N LYS A 69 -18.21 -17.18 60.14
CA LYS A 69 -18.47 -15.81 59.68
C LYS A 69 -19.87 -15.72 59.11
N THR A 70 -20.46 -14.54 59.19
CA THR A 70 -21.76 -14.19 58.61
C THR A 70 -21.66 -13.53 57.24
N TYR A 71 -20.46 -13.16 56.79
CA TYR A 71 -20.23 -12.52 55.49
C TYR A 71 -18.96 -13.03 54.82
N LEU A 72 -18.99 -13.10 53.48
CA LEU A 72 -17.83 -13.30 52.63
C LEU A 72 -17.77 -12.27 51.52
N ARG A 73 -16.57 -11.75 51.28
CA ARG A 73 -16.21 -10.86 50.15
C ARG A 73 -15.53 -11.64 49.03
N PRO A 74 -15.26 -11.00 47.87
CA PRO A 74 -14.49 -11.65 46.81
C PRO A 74 -13.15 -12.16 47.35
N ASN A 75 -12.77 -13.36 46.95
CA ASN A 75 -11.52 -14.03 47.33
C ASN A 75 -11.38 -14.42 48.82
N GLU A 76 -12.44 -14.33 49.64
CA GLU A 76 -12.41 -14.80 51.05
C GLU A 76 -12.80 -16.28 51.23
N GLY A 77 -13.29 -16.94 50.19
CA GLY A 77 -13.69 -18.35 50.23
C GLY A 77 -14.63 -18.75 49.09
N VAL A 78 -15.03 -20.02 49.08
CA VAL A 78 -16.01 -20.55 48.14
C VAL A 78 -17.42 -20.29 48.66
N LEU A 79 -18.28 -19.70 47.83
CA LEU A 79 -19.70 -19.52 48.17
C LEU A 79 -20.44 -20.83 47.98
N TYR A 80 -20.76 -21.51 49.07
CA TYR A 80 -21.55 -22.74 49.02
C TYR A 80 -23.05 -22.41 49.08
N ILE A 81 -23.84 -22.99 48.16
CA ILE A 81 -25.29 -22.75 48.04
C ILE A 81 -26.02 -23.05 49.36
N GLY A 82 -25.60 -24.08 50.10
CA GLY A 82 -26.26 -24.49 51.34
C GLY A 82 -26.20 -23.46 52.47
N ILE A 83 -25.09 -22.71 52.55
CA ILE A 83 -24.85 -21.75 53.63
C ILE A 83 -24.99 -20.29 53.18
N THR A 84 -25.06 -20.01 51.88
CA THR A 84 -25.26 -18.65 51.38
C THR A 84 -26.75 -18.30 51.44
N ASN A 85 -27.09 -17.20 52.10
CA ASN A 85 -28.46 -16.69 52.22
C ASN A 85 -28.80 -15.80 51.01
N ARG A 86 -28.02 -14.73 50.83
CA ARG A 86 -28.17 -13.76 49.76
C ARG A 86 -26.82 -13.18 49.35
N VAL A 87 -26.73 -12.66 48.13
CA VAL A 87 -25.54 -11.95 47.66
C VAL A 87 -25.93 -10.52 47.32
N ASN A 88 -25.37 -9.56 48.07
CA ASN A 88 -25.55 -8.15 47.82
C ASN A 88 -24.49 -7.70 46.84
N VAL A 89 -24.88 -7.26 45.65
CA VAL A 89 -23.96 -6.83 44.59
C VAL A 89 -24.10 -5.33 44.40
N SER A 90 -22.97 -4.64 44.33
CA SER A 90 -22.89 -3.23 43.94
C SER A 90 -22.25 -3.12 42.55
N PHE A 91 -22.81 -2.25 41.73
CA PHE A 91 -22.33 -1.94 40.39
C PHE A 91 -21.94 -0.48 40.33
N THR A 92 -20.71 -0.23 39.88
CA THR A 92 -20.18 1.12 39.68
C THR A 92 -19.70 1.26 38.25
N TYR A 93 -20.07 2.39 37.64
CA TYR A 93 -19.63 2.76 36.30
C TYR A 93 -18.78 4.02 36.32
N ALA A 94 -17.69 4.01 35.55
CA ALA A 94 -16.82 5.16 35.34
C ALA A 94 -16.50 5.36 33.86
N PHE A 95 -16.60 6.61 33.41
CA PHE A 95 -16.14 7.05 32.10
C PHE A 95 -14.88 7.92 32.28
N LYS A 96 -13.78 7.54 31.63
CA LYS A 96 -12.52 8.29 31.65
C LYS A 96 -12.14 8.69 30.23
N SER A 97 -11.62 9.90 30.06
CA SER A 97 -11.16 10.40 28.77
C SER A 97 -9.81 11.09 28.95
N SER A 98 -8.92 10.98 27.97
CA SER A 98 -7.62 11.65 27.97
C SER A 98 -7.76 13.18 27.86
N VAL A 99 -8.86 13.63 27.26
CA VAL A 99 -9.25 15.03 27.17
C VAL A 99 -10.58 15.20 27.90
N GLN A 100 -10.70 16.25 28.71
CA GLN A 100 -11.94 16.55 29.42
C GLN A 100 -13.09 16.74 28.41
N PRO A 101 -14.20 15.98 28.51
CA PRO A 101 -15.33 16.15 27.61
C PRO A 101 -15.96 17.54 27.77
N GLU A 102 -16.31 18.21 26.66
CA GLU A 102 -16.99 19.51 26.72
C GLU A 102 -18.45 19.36 27.15
N ALA A 103 -19.06 18.21 26.83
CA ALA A 103 -20.36 17.81 27.31
C ALA A 103 -20.33 16.30 27.59
N LEU A 104 -20.90 15.87 28.70
CA LEU A 104 -21.00 14.46 29.06
C LEU A 104 -22.38 14.19 29.68
N SER A 105 -23.12 13.28 29.07
CA SER A 105 -24.35 12.73 29.60
C SER A 105 -24.23 11.22 29.63
N VAL A 106 -24.30 10.66 30.84
CA VAL A 106 -24.27 9.22 31.08
C VAL A 106 -25.61 8.84 31.68
N LYS A 107 -26.29 7.89 31.05
CA LYS A 107 -27.59 7.40 31.50
C LYS A 107 -27.59 5.87 31.51
N LEU A 108 -28.10 5.30 32.60
CA LEU A 108 -28.54 3.91 32.59
C LEU A 108 -29.89 3.84 31.87
N SER A 109 -29.91 3.20 30.70
CA SER A 109 -31.10 3.14 29.84
C SER A 109 -32.05 2.03 30.27
N ARG A 110 -31.53 0.83 30.53
CA ARG A 110 -32.29 -0.30 31.09
C ARG A 110 -31.37 -1.28 31.81
N VAL A 111 -31.96 -2.15 32.61
CA VAL A 111 -31.31 -3.34 33.16
C VAL A 111 -32.13 -4.55 32.74
N THR A 112 -31.47 -5.53 32.14
CA THR A 112 -32.08 -6.81 31.79
C THR A 112 -31.42 -7.91 32.62
N ALA A 113 -32.19 -8.94 32.96
CA ALA A 113 -31.65 -10.14 33.57
C ALA A 113 -32.09 -11.34 32.77
N ARG A 114 -31.16 -12.25 32.49
CA ARG A 114 -31.42 -13.49 31.75
C ARG A 114 -31.11 -14.67 32.66
N ILE A 115 -32.12 -15.45 32.99
CA ILE A 115 -31.99 -16.69 33.75
C ILE A 115 -31.94 -17.82 32.75
N GLU A 116 -30.88 -18.63 32.81
CA GLU A 116 -30.64 -19.70 31.87
C GLU A 116 -30.39 -21.01 32.63
N SER A 117 -31.08 -22.06 32.21
CA SER A 117 -30.64 -23.43 32.46
C SER A 117 -29.94 -23.93 31.20
N PRO A 118 -28.61 -24.17 31.24
CA PRO A 118 -27.84 -24.56 30.07
C PRO A 118 -28.49 -25.73 29.33
N ASP A 119 -28.59 -25.57 28.01
CA ASP A 119 -29.16 -26.56 27.07
C ASP A 119 -30.65 -26.91 27.27
N LYS A 120 -31.37 -26.18 28.14
CA LYS A 120 -32.79 -26.50 28.47
C LYS A 120 -33.72 -25.35 28.19
N TRP A 121 -33.52 -24.21 28.87
CA TRP A 121 -34.41 -23.07 28.73
C TRP A 121 -33.71 -21.77 29.12
N THR A 122 -34.25 -20.66 28.61
CA THR A 122 -33.82 -19.31 28.97
C THR A 122 -35.05 -18.44 29.20
N LYS A 123 -35.07 -17.69 30.30
CA LYS A 123 -36.08 -16.70 30.61
C LYS A 123 -35.42 -15.32 30.73
N THR A 124 -35.81 -14.40 29.86
CA THR A 124 -35.40 -13.00 29.95
C THR A 124 -36.41 -12.23 30.79
N LEU A 125 -35.90 -11.42 31.71
CA LEU A 125 -36.63 -10.53 32.59
C LEU A 125 -36.28 -9.10 32.20
N GLU A 126 -37.30 -8.25 32.14
CA GLU A 126 -37.13 -6.84 31.80
C GLU A 126 -37.94 -5.91 32.73
N GLY A 127 -37.51 -4.65 32.81
CA GLY A 127 -38.24 -3.59 33.51
C GLY A 127 -38.57 -3.92 34.97
N GLY A 128 -39.87 -3.93 35.29
CA GLY A 128 -40.35 -4.14 36.66
C GLY A 128 -40.08 -5.55 37.22
N GLU A 129 -39.97 -6.56 36.37
CA GLU A 129 -39.69 -7.93 36.82
C GLU A 129 -38.28 -8.06 37.40
N VAL A 130 -37.29 -7.51 36.69
CA VAL A 130 -35.90 -7.46 37.17
C VAL A 130 -35.79 -6.65 38.44
N ALA A 131 -36.45 -5.48 38.48
CA ALA A 131 -36.42 -4.59 39.64
C ALA A 131 -36.96 -5.27 40.90
N ARG A 132 -38.02 -6.08 40.76
CA ARG A 132 -38.59 -6.86 41.86
C ARG A 132 -37.68 -8.03 42.27
N LEU A 133 -37.30 -8.88 41.32
CA LEU A 133 -36.56 -10.11 41.61
C LEU A 133 -35.16 -9.84 42.20
N LEU A 134 -34.49 -8.78 41.73
CA LEU A 134 -33.13 -8.43 42.18
C LEU A 134 -33.12 -7.24 43.16
N ASN A 135 -34.28 -6.77 43.61
CA ASN A 135 -34.42 -5.60 44.49
C ASN A 135 -33.54 -4.42 44.05
N LEU A 136 -33.62 -4.05 42.76
CA LEU A 136 -32.73 -3.05 42.17
C LEU A 136 -32.94 -1.68 42.82
N ARG A 137 -31.84 -1.04 43.24
CA ARG A 137 -31.84 0.33 43.78
C ARG A 137 -30.72 1.16 43.15
N GLY A 138 -30.97 2.46 43.02
CA GLY A 138 -30.03 3.41 42.40
C GLY A 138 -30.37 3.70 40.93
N SER A 139 -29.62 4.63 40.34
CA SER A 139 -29.82 5.08 38.95
C SER A 139 -28.61 4.73 38.07
N LEU A 140 -27.43 5.27 38.36
CA LEU A 140 -26.19 4.95 37.62
C LEU A 140 -25.37 3.89 38.35
N ASN A 141 -25.17 4.09 39.66
CA ASN A 141 -24.58 3.09 40.54
C ASN A 141 -25.71 2.25 41.12
N LEU A 142 -25.79 1.01 40.66
CA LEU A 142 -26.87 0.11 41.02
C LEU A 142 -26.44 -0.75 42.21
N THR A 143 -27.40 -1.06 43.06
CA THR A 143 -27.27 -2.14 44.05
C THR A 143 -28.37 -3.14 43.78
N MET A 144 -28.04 -4.41 43.93
CA MET A 144 -28.97 -5.53 43.71
C MET A 144 -28.76 -6.59 44.79
N ILE A 145 -29.86 -7.25 45.16
CA ILE A 145 -29.88 -8.32 46.15
C ILE A 145 -30.30 -9.59 45.43
N VAL A 146 -29.40 -10.58 45.45
CA VAL A 146 -29.61 -11.88 44.85
C VAL A 146 -30.02 -12.84 45.96
N ASP A 147 -31.34 -13.03 46.15
CA ASP A 147 -31.85 -14.02 47.09
C ASP A 147 -31.72 -15.42 46.49
N CYS A 148 -30.87 -16.24 47.11
CA CYS A 148 -30.53 -17.56 46.59
C CYS A 148 -31.71 -18.54 46.70
N ALA A 149 -32.59 -18.36 47.68
CA ALA A 149 -33.76 -19.21 47.87
C ALA A 149 -34.87 -18.86 46.87
N GLU A 150 -35.14 -17.56 46.66
CA GLU A 150 -36.15 -17.09 45.72
C GLU A 150 -35.81 -17.48 44.28
N LEU A 151 -34.55 -17.26 43.86
CA LEU A 151 -34.10 -17.67 42.52
C LEU A 151 -34.21 -19.18 42.30
N ARG A 152 -33.85 -19.98 43.31
CA ARG A 152 -33.96 -21.43 43.23
C ARG A 152 -35.42 -21.89 43.16
N GLN A 153 -36.32 -21.25 43.89
CA GLN A 153 -37.75 -21.52 43.80
C GLN A 153 -38.28 -21.23 42.40
N LEU A 154 -37.92 -20.08 41.82
CA LEU A 154 -38.31 -19.72 40.46
C LEU A 154 -37.83 -20.75 39.43
N VAL A 155 -36.54 -21.13 39.47
CA VAL A 155 -35.97 -22.15 38.58
C VAL A 155 -36.69 -23.48 38.75
N ASN A 156 -36.95 -23.92 39.98
CA ASN A 156 -37.65 -25.18 40.25
C ASN A 156 -39.10 -25.18 39.73
N VAL A 157 -39.80 -24.03 39.77
CA VAL A 157 -41.15 -23.91 39.22
C VAL A 157 -41.12 -24.09 37.70
N ILE A 158 -40.22 -23.38 37.01
CA ILE A 158 -40.07 -23.48 35.55
C ILE A 158 -39.66 -24.91 35.14
N ASP A 159 -38.71 -25.51 35.86
CA ASP A 159 -38.27 -26.88 35.62
C ASP A 159 -39.45 -27.88 35.72
N ARG A 160 -40.29 -27.74 36.76
CA ARG A 160 -41.48 -28.58 36.94
C ARG A 160 -42.51 -28.37 35.83
N GLU A 161 -42.74 -27.13 35.40
CA GLU A 161 -43.65 -26.81 34.30
C GLU A 161 -43.20 -27.43 32.98
N LEU A 162 -41.89 -27.45 32.73
CA LEU A 162 -41.29 -27.99 31.50
C LEU A 162 -40.99 -29.50 31.58
N GLY A 163 -41.18 -30.13 32.74
CA GLY A 163 -40.83 -31.54 32.95
C GLY A 163 -39.33 -31.81 32.87
N VAL A 164 -38.48 -30.81 33.17
CA VAL A 164 -37.02 -30.93 33.18
C VAL A 164 -36.46 -30.81 34.60
N TYR A 165 -35.16 -31.07 34.76
CA TYR A 165 -34.45 -30.88 36.01
C TYR A 165 -33.09 -30.23 35.76
N SER A 166 -32.83 -29.09 36.39
CA SER A 166 -31.61 -28.30 36.22
C SER A 166 -30.67 -28.45 37.42
N SER A 167 -29.54 -29.14 37.23
CA SER A 167 -28.46 -29.19 38.22
C SER A 167 -27.67 -27.88 38.27
N THR A 168 -27.70 -27.10 37.19
CA THR A 168 -26.99 -25.82 37.07
C THR A 168 -27.89 -24.78 36.44
N PHE A 169 -27.82 -23.54 36.91
CA PHE A 169 -28.45 -22.40 36.26
C PHE A 169 -27.58 -21.15 36.40
N ASN A 170 -27.69 -20.24 35.44
CA ASN A 170 -26.96 -18.98 35.38
C ASN A 170 -27.94 -17.81 35.41
N VAL A 171 -27.54 -16.74 36.09
CA VAL A 171 -28.23 -15.45 36.06
C VAL A 171 -27.27 -14.44 35.46
N HIS A 172 -27.61 -13.93 34.28
CA HIS A 172 -26.84 -12.88 33.61
C HIS A 172 -27.53 -11.54 33.85
N VAL A 173 -26.85 -10.58 34.47
CA VAL A 173 -27.37 -9.23 34.67
C VAL A 173 -26.63 -8.28 33.74
N VAL A 174 -27.38 -7.62 32.85
CA VAL A 174 -26.84 -6.78 31.78
C VAL A 174 -27.46 -5.38 31.88
N PRO A 175 -26.83 -4.44 32.60
CA PRO A 175 -27.13 -3.01 32.48
C PRO A 175 -26.74 -2.47 31.11
N GLU A 176 -27.58 -1.63 30.53
CA GLU A 176 -27.31 -0.90 29.30
C GLU A 176 -27.02 0.57 29.64
N ILE A 177 -25.77 0.98 29.47
CA ILE A 177 -25.32 2.35 29.74
C ILE A 177 -25.18 3.08 28.42
N SER A 178 -25.94 4.16 28.24
CA SER A 178 -25.82 5.04 27.09
C SER A 178 -25.00 6.27 27.46
N VAL A 179 -23.96 6.53 26.68
CA VAL A 179 -23.04 7.66 26.84
C VAL A 179 -23.17 8.57 25.63
N SER A 180 -23.48 9.83 25.89
CA SER A 180 -23.44 10.91 24.91
C SER A 180 -22.42 11.94 25.39
N ALA A 181 -21.29 12.02 24.68
CA ALA A 181 -20.20 12.92 25.02
C ALA A 181 -19.79 13.77 23.82
N LYS A 182 -19.24 14.95 24.08
CA LYS A 182 -18.47 15.73 23.11
C LYS A 182 -17.03 15.75 23.61
N ILE A 183 -16.11 15.24 22.81
CA ILE A 183 -14.69 15.10 23.15
C ILE A 183 -13.86 15.57 21.96
N ALA A 184 -12.93 16.50 22.20
CA ALA A 184 -12.11 17.11 21.14
C ALA A 184 -12.97 17.64 19.98
N GLY A 185 -14.12 18.27 20.32
CA GLY A 185 -15.06 18.80 19.33
C GLY A 185 -15.92 17.77 18.59
N LYS A 186 -15.64 16.46 18.70
CA LYS A 186 -16.41 15.38 18.04
C LYS A 186 -17.48 14.83 18.99
N LYS A 187 -18.65 14.48 18.45
CA LYS A 187 -19.72 13.82 19.21
C LYS A 187 -19.45 12.31 19.27
N VAL A 188 -19.53 11.76 20.47
CA VAL A 188 -19.43 10.33 20.78
C VAL A 188 -20.78 9.89 21.32
N LEU A 189 -21.42 8.94 20.63
CA LEU A 189 -22.64 8.28 21.08
C LEU A 189 -22.36 6.80 21.13
N GLU A 190 -22.22 6.25 22.33
CA GLU A 190 -21.92 4.84 22.54
C GLU A 190 -22.83 4.20 23.57
N THR A 191 -23.05 2.91 23.41
CA THR A 191 -23.71 2.05 24.40
C THR A 191 -22.70 1.05 24.93
N PHE A 192 -22.65 0.91 26.26
CA PHE A 192 -21.80 -0.04 26.97
C PHE A 192 -22.66 -0.99 27.81
N THR A 193 -22.51 -2.28 27.58
CA THR A 193 -23.34 -3.34 28.19
C THR A 193 -22.48 -4.33 28.98
N PRO A 194 -21.96 -3.96 30.16
CA PRO A 194 -21.20 -4.89 30.98
C PRO A 194 -22.12 -5.99 31.51
N GLN A 195 -21.66 -7.25 31.51
CA GLN A 195 -22.44 -8.40 31.96
C GLN A 195 -21.86 -9.02 33.24
N LEU A 196 -22.66 -9.10 34.30
CA LEU A 196 -22.37 -9.95 35.45
C LEU A 196 -22.99 -11.33 35.24
N THR A 197 -22.24 -12.40 35.47
CA THR A 197 -22.78 -13.77 35.42
C THR A 197 -22.68 -14.41 36.79
N ILE A 198 -23.82 -14.87 37.33
CA ILE A 198 -23.92 -15.57 38.60
C ILE A 198 -24.32 -17.01 38.30
N SER A 199 -23.41 -17.95 38.50
CA SER A 199 -23.64 -19.37 38.23
C SER A 199 -23.91 -20.13 39.51
N PHE A 200 -25.02 -20.86 39.53
CA PHE A 200 -25.40 -21.78 40.60
C PHE A 200 -25.20 -23.20 40.11
N ARG A 201 -24.22 -23.90 40.68
CA ARG A 201 -23.91 -25.29 40.34
C ARG A 201 -24.23 -26.19 41.52
N THR A 202 -25.24 -27.04 41.41
CA THR A 202 -25.60 -28.00 42.48
C THR A 202 -24.77 -29.29 42.43
N GLU A 203 -24.03 -29.51 41.34
CA GLU A 203 -23.11 -30.65 41.20
C GLU A 203 -21.88 -30.50 42.11
N ARG A 204 -21.32 -31.62 42.56
CA ARG A 204 -20.05 -31.70 43.33
C ARG A 204 -19.93 -30.70 44.51
N GLY A 205 -20.99 -30.58 45.32
CA GLY A 205 -20.94 -29.84 46.58
C GLY A 205 -21.60 -28.47 46.58
N GLY A 206 -22.22 -28.03 45.47
CA GLY A 206 -23.14 -26.90 45.49
C GLY A 206 -22.47 -25.54 45.67
N CYS A 207 -22.01 -24.90 44.61
CA CYS A 207 -21.32 -23.60 44.68
C CYS A 207 -21.98 -22.50 43.83
N ILE A 208 -21.75 -21.25 44.26
CA ILE A 208 -22.12 -20.02 43.58
C ILE A 208 -20.83 -19.35 43.10
N THR A 209 -20.76 -18.98 41.82
CA THR A 209 -19.62 -18.25 41.26
C THR A 209 -20.09 -16.99 40.55
N LEU A 210 -19.40 -15.87 40.78
CA LEU A 210 -19.67 -14.59 40.12
C LEU A 210 -18.51 -14.28 39.17
N GLU A 211 -18.83 -14.07 37.89
CA GLU A 211 -17.90 -13.77 36.82
C GLU A 211 -18.26 -12.45 36.13
N GLY A 212 -17.27 -11.80 35.50
CA GLY A 212 -17.47 -10.50 34.86
C GLY A 212 -17.43 -9.32 35.84
N LEU A 213 -16.74 -9.47 36.98
CA LEU A 213 -16.63 -8.44 38.03
C LEU A 213 -15.98 -7.14 37.56
N GLU A 214 -15.10 -7.18 36.56
CA GLU A 214 -14.52 -5.98 35.95
C GLU A 214 -14.55 -6.08 34.43
N GLN A 215 -15.03 -5.02 33.77
CA GLN A 215 -15.11 -4.93 32.32
C GLN A 215 -14.68 -3.54 31.87
N VAL A 216 -13.81 -3.51 30.86
CA VAL A 216 -13.18 -2.29 30.37
C VAL A 216 -13.27 -2.27 28.84
N LYS A 217 -13.74 -1.14 28.29
CA LYS A 217 -13.75 -0.89 26.84
C LYS A 217 -13.01 0.42 26.56
N THR A 218 -11.99 0.36 25.72
CA THR A 218 -11.18 1.53 25.33
C THR A 218 -11.42 1.84 23.85
N SER A 219 -11.59 3.13 23.54
CA SER A 219 -11.84 3.64 22.19
C SER A 219 -11.00 4.90 21.93
N GLU A 220 -10.71 5.17 20.65
CA GLU A 220 -9.92 6.32 20.21
C GLU A 220 -10.70 7.16 19.18
N ILE A 221 -10.56 8.48 19.27
CA ILE A 221 -11.04 9.44 18.28
C ILE A 221 -9.86 9.79 17.38
N LYS A 222 -9.97 9.44 16.10
CA LYS A 222 -8.94 9.70 15.09
C LYS A 222 -9.39 10.76 14.11
N GLU A 223 -8.46 11.60 13.69
CA GLU A 223 -8.65 12.56 12.60
C GLU A 223 -7.59 12.35 11.54
N VAL A 224 -7.99 12.47 10.27
CA VAL A 224 -7.07 12.40 9.15
C VAL A 224 -6.60 13.81 8.85
N VAL A 225 -5.33 14.08 9.13
CA VAL A 225 -4.69 15.35 8.82
C VAL A 225 -3.90 15.19 7.52
N GLU A 226 -4.09 16.13 6.61
CA GLU A 226 -3.30 16.25 5.40
C GLU A 226 -1.97 16.94 5.71
N VAL A 227 -0.90 16.16 5.73
CA VAL A 227 0.46 16.66 5.98
C VAL A 227 1.12 16.90 4.63
N ARG A 228 1.44 18.17 4.35
CA ARG A 228 2.18 18.56 3.15
C ARG A 228 3.62 18.08 3.24
N ARG A 229 4.12 17.48 2.15
CA ARG A 229 5.48 16.96 2.05
C ARG A 229 6.35 17.90 1.19
N PRO A 230 7.07 18.87 1.82
CA PRO A 230 7.89 19.85 1.09
C PRO A 230 9.10 19.25 0.39
N ASP A 231 9.55 18.08 0.86
CA ASP A 231 10.55 17.23 0.23
C ASP A 231 10.14 16.86 -1.20
N ILE A 232 8.90 16.43 -1.40
CA ILE A 232 8.39 16.01 -2.73
C ILE A 232 8.24 17.21 -3.67
N GLU A 233 7.85 18.37 -3.15
CA GLU A 233 7.82 19.61 -3.96
C GLU A 233 9.20 20.01 -4.44
N SER A 234 10.21 19.86 -3.58
CA SER A 234 11.61 20.10 -3.94
C SER A 234 12.10 19.12 -5.00
N HIS A 235 11.75 17.83 -4.89
CA HIS A 235 12.07 16.83 -5.92
C HIS A 235 11.41 17.14 -7.27
N ARG A 236 10.15 17.61 -7.28
CA ARG A 236 9.46 18.03 -8.51
C ARG A 236 10.11 19.27 -9.14
N ASN A 237 10.42 20.29 -8.34
CA ASN A 237 11.09 21.49 -8.84
C ASN A 237 12.48 21.18 -9.44
N LEU A 238 13.26 20.31 -8.77
CA LEU A 238 14.54 19.85 -9.30
C LEU A 238 14.36 19.09 -10.63
N SER A 239 13.34 18.24 -10.73
CA SER A 239 13.06 17.50 -11.97
C SER A 239 12.73 18.42 -13.15
N TYR A 240 11.98 19.50 -12.92
CA TYR A 240 11.70 20.50 -13.96
C TYR A 240 12.97 21.20 -14.43
N LEU A 241 13.85 21.59 -13.50
CA LEU A 241 15.13 22.23 -13.84
C LEU A 241 16.02 21.29 -14.65
N LEU A 242 16.11 20.01 -14.28
CA LEU A 242 16.90 19.02 -15.01
C LEU A 242 16.37 18.79 -16.43
N VAL A 243 15.05 18.69 -16.60
CA VAL A 243 14.43 18.56 -17.93
C VAL A 243 14.69 19.80 -18.78
N ALA A 244 14.51 21.00 -18.22
CA ALA A 244 14.77 22.25 -18.94
C ALA A 244 16.22 22.33 -19.43
N MET A 245 17.19 22.04 -18.56
CA MET A 245 18.62 22.03 -18.91
C MET A 245 18.94 21.00 -19.99
N ALA A 246 18.40 19.79 -19.90
CA ALA A 246 18.64 18.74 -20.87
C ALA A 246 18.05 19.08 -22.25
N VAL A 247 16.84 19.65 -22.30
CA VAL A 247 16.17 20.07 -23.54
C VAL A 247 16.93 21.24 -24.19
N ILE A 248 17.38 22.23 -23.42
CA ILE A 248 18.22 23.32 -23.93
C ILE A 248 19.51 22.77 -24.54
N GLY A 249 20.19 21.85 -23.85
CA GLY A 249 21.40 21.21 -24.36
C GLY A 249 21.15 20.42 -25.67
N LEU A 250 20.04 19.68 -25.74
CA LEU A 250 19.66 18.91 -26.92
C LEU A 250 19.31 19.80 -28.12
N THR A 251 18.56 20.88 -27.89
CA THR A 251 18.18 21.85 -28.94
C THR A 251 19.38 22.58 -29.52
N ILE A 252 20.40 22.90 -28.72
CA ILE A 252 21.65 23.54 -29.20
C ILE A 252 22.55 22.53 -29.92
N SER A 253 22.68 21.31 -29.41
CA SER A 253 23.63 20.32 -29.92
C SER A 253 23.16 19.63 -31.22
N THR A 254 21.86 19.46 -31.41
CA THR A 254 21.26 18.85 -32.61
C THR A 254 21.65 19.56 -33.93
N PRO A 255 21.48 20.90 -34.08
CA PRO A 255 21.88 21.58 -35.32
C PRO A 255 23.40 21.56 -35.53
N MET A 256 24.20 21.58 -34.46
CA MET A 256 25.65 21.42 -34.55
C MET A 256 26.05 20.05 -35.10
N TYR A 257 25.40 18.98 -34.64
CA TYR A 257 25.58 17.63 -35.14
C TYR A 257 25.21 17.51 -36.63
N LEU A 258 24.03 18.00 -37.01
CA LEU A 258 23.59 17.99 -38.41
C LEU A 258 24.56 18.74 -39.33
N LYS A 259 25.08 19.91 -38.88
CA LYS A 259 26.08 20.68 -39.61
C LYS A 259 27.41 19.93 -39.73
N SER A 260 27.83 19.21 -38.69
CA SER A 260 29.05 18.39 -38.72
C SER A 260 28.92 17.22 -39.70
N VAL A 261 27.81 16.48 -39.66
CA VAL A 261 27.57 15.35 -40.58
C VAL A 261 27.51 15.81 -42.04
N ARG A 262 26.84 16.95 -42.32
CA ARG A 262 26.80 17.53 -43.66
C ARG A 262 28.19 17.92 -44.18
N ARG A 263 29.07 18.46 -43.32
CA ARG A 263 30.46 18.82 -43.69
C ARG A 263 31.29 17.58 -44.03
N THR A 264 31.21 16.52 -43.24
CA THR A 264 31.93 15.27 -43.52
C THR A 264 31.46 14.63 -44.83
N LYS A 265 30.14 14.57 -45.07
CA LYS A 265 29.58 14.03 -46.31
C LYS A 265 30.03 14.81 -47.55
N LYS A 266 30.04 16.15 -47.48
CA LYS A 266 30.53 17.01 -48.58
C LYS A 266 32.02 16.84 -48.84
N SER A 267 32.83 16.68 -47.79
CA SER A 267 34.28 16.43 -47.93
C SER A 267 34.56 15.10 -48.63
N MET A 268 33.83 14.05 -48.25
CA MET A 268 34.00 12.71 -48.83
C MET A 268 33.57 12.65 -50.30
N SER A 269 32.43 13.24 -50.66
CA SER A 269 31.97 13.31 -52.04
C SER A 269 32.95 14.09 -52.94
N THR A 270 33.54 15.16 -52.42
CA THR A 270 34.53 15.95 -53.16
C THR A 270 35.82 15.15 -53.42
N ARG A 271 36.23 14.30 -52.48
CA ARG A 271 37.44 13.46 -52.62
C ARG A 271 37.25 12.37 -53.67
N ILE A 272 36.07 11.74 -53.70
CA ILE A 272 35.70 10.74 -54.72
C ILE A 272 35.60 11.40 -56.11
N HIS A 273 34.99 12.58 -56.19
CA HIS A 273 34.83 13.27 -57.49
C HIS A 273 36.19 13.65 -58.12
N ARG A 274 37.17 14.12 -57.33
CA ARG A 274 38.52 14.39 -57.83
C ARG A 274 39.21 13.14 -58.37
N LEU A 275 39.11 12.01 -57.67
CA LEU A 275 39.70 10.74 -58.14
C LEU A 275 39.10 10.25 -59.45
N LEU A 276 37.86 10.63 -59.76
CA LEU A 276 37.17 10.30 -61.01
C LEU A 276 37.44 11.32 -62.12
N GLU A 277 37.76 12.56 -61.77
CA GLU A 277 38.04 13.65 -62.71
C GLU A 277 39.33 13.37 -63.52
N ASP A 278 40.36 12.81 -62.87
CA ASP A 278 41.63 12.45 -63.50
C ASP A 278 41.52 11.41 -64.64
N TYR A 279 40.42 10.64 -64.67
CA TYR A 279 40.20 9.56 -65.65
C TYR A 279 38.98 9.81 -66.55
N LYS A 280 38.37 10.99 -66.47
CA LYS A 280 37.11 11.32 -67.15
C LYS A 280 37.19 11.21 -68.67
N ASP A 281 38.33 11.56 -69.26
CA ASP A 281 38.52 11.57 -70.72
C ASP A 281 38.64 10.16 -71.33
N MET A 282 38.93 9.15 -70.50
CA MET A 282 39.01 7.74 -70.92
C MET A 282 37.69 6.98 -70.69
N MET A 283 36.64 7.67 -70.21
CA MET A 283 35.37 7.04 -69.82
C MET A 283 34.30 7.16 -70.90
N ALA A 284 33.59 6.06 -71.15
CA ALA A 284 32.38 6.01 -71.95
C ALA A 284 31.19 5.57 -71.08
N GLU A 285 30.05 6.22 -71.24
CA GLU A 285 28.83 5.85 -70.52
C GLU A 285 28.03 4.86 -71.36
N ALA A 286 27.77 3.66 -70.83
CA ALA A 286 26.95 2.67 -71.51
C ALA A 286 25.57 2.56 -70.85
N LEU A 287 24.52 2.65 -71.67
CA LEU A 287 23.14 2.38 -71.29
C LEU A 287 22.79 0.97 -71.79
N GLY A 288 22.93 -0.05 -70.94
CA GLY A 288 22.53 -1.42 -71.29
C GLY A 288 23.19 -2.53 -70.47
N SER A 289 22.62 -3.74 -70.59
CA SER A 289 23.13 -4.94 -69.93
C SER A 289 24.46 -5.38 -70.51
N LEU A 290 25.43 -5.64 -69.64
CA LEU A 290 26.76 -6.09 -70.00
C LEU A 290 26.73 -7.51 -70.61
N PRO A 291 27.56 -7.81 -71.62
CA PRO A 291 27.66 -9.16 -72.19
C PRO A 291 28.17 -10.18 -71.16
N GLU A 292 27.60 -11.38 -71.16
CA GLU A 292 28.04 -12.51 -70.32
C GLU A 292 29.38 -13.05 -70.84
N GLY A 293 30.41 -13.04 -69.99
CA GLY A 293 31.77 -13.44 -70.32
C GLY A 293 32.62 -13.66 -69.07
N HIS A 294 33.92 -13.93 -69.24
CA HIS A 294 34.83 -14.19 -68.12
C HIS A 294 35.14 -12.89 -67.34
N VAL A 295 34.89 -12.86 -66.04
CA VAL A 295 35.03 -11.65 -65.21
C VAL A 295 36.32 -11.66 -64.38
N VAL A 296 37.10 -10.58 -64.46
CA VAL A 296 38.31 -10.34 -63.65
C VAL A 296 38.09 -9.11 -62.75
N ASN A 297 38.18 -9.29 -61.43
CA ASN A 297 38.02 -8.22 -60.45
C ASN A 297 39.36 -7.52 -60.15
N LEU A 298 39.40 -6.20 -60.27
CA LEU A 298 40.54 -5.35 -59.93
C LEU A 298 40.28 -4.59 -58.62
N ASN A 299 41.36 -4.32 -57.87
CA ASN A 299 41.28 -3.72 -56.53
C ASN A 299 41.30 -2.18 -56.53
N SER A 300 41.71 -1.56 -57.63
CA SER A 300 41.81 -0.10 -57.75
C SER A 300 41.35 0.41 -59.11
N LEU A 301 40.90 1.66 -59.15
CA LEU A 301 40.56 2.35 -60.40
C LEU A 301 41.80 2.61 -61.26
N GLU A 302 42.96 2.79 -60.64
CA GLU A 302 44.25 3.00 -61.32
C GLU A 302 44.67 1.74 -62.11
N ASP A 303 44.51 0.55 -61.52
CA ASP A 303 44.79 -0.71 -62.21
C ASP A 303 43.84 -0.92 -63.40
N LEU A 304 42.57 -0.53 -63.25
CA LEU A 304 41.59 -0.58 -64.34
C LEU A 304 41.96 0.39 -65.48
N ALA A 305 42.46 1.60 -65.14
CA ALA A 305 42.89 2.57 -66.12
C ALA A 305 44.10 2.10 -66.94
N ARG A 306 45.08 1.46 -66.31
CA ARG A 306 46.22 0.85 -67.03
C ARG A 306 45.78 -0.24 -68.01
N VAL A 307 44.81 -1.06 -67.61
CA VAL A 307 44.25 -2.11 -68.49
C VAL A 307 43.53 -1.47 -69.69
N ALA A 308 42.75 -0.41 -69.47
CA ALA A 308 42.08 0.34 -70.53
C ALA A 308 43.07 0.92 -71.56
N GLU A 309 44.16 1.50 -71.06
CA GLU A 309 45.21 2.11 -71.88
C GLU A 309 45.94 1.07 -72.75
N VAL A 310 46.36 -0.05 -72.16
CA VAL A 310 47.04 -1.15 -72.88
C VAL A 310 46.15 -1.78 -73.94
N LEU A 311 44.86 -1.97 -73.62
CA LEU A 311 43.90 -2.57 -74.55
C LEU A 311 43.38 -1.56 -75.58
N THR A 312 43.71 -0.27 -75.45
CA THR A 312 43.17 0.84 -76.26
C THR A 312 41.63 0.83 -76.30
N LYS A 313 41.01 0.50 -75.16
CA LYS A 313 39.54 0.44 -74.99
C LYS A 313 39.10 1.44 -73.93
N PRO A 314 37.92 2.08 -74.09
CA PRO A 314 37.40 3.00 -73.08
C PRO A 314 36.97 2.28 -71.80
N ILE A 315 37.03 2.98 -70.66
CA ILE A 315 36.45 2.52 -69.39
C ILE A 315 34.96 2.79 -69.42
N VAL A 316 34.16 1.74 -69.38
CA VAL A 316 32.71 1.84 -69.37
C VAL A 316 32.19 2.00 -67.94
N LYS A 317 31.43 3.06 -67.69
CA LYS A 317 30.68 3.23 -66.45
C LYS A 317 29.29 2.61 -66.59
N VAL A 318 28.96 1.69 -65.69
CA VAL A 318 27.63 1.06 -65.59
C VAL A 318 27.07 1.31 -64.20
N THR A 319 25.81 1.72 -64.14
CA THR A 319 25.09 1.89 -62.87
C THR A 319 24.24 0.65 -62.64
N ASP A 320 24.58 -0.12 -61.61
CA ASP A 320 23.87 -1.33 -61.20
C ASP A 320 23.15 -1.09 -59.85
N GLU A 321 22.28 -2.01 -59.43
CA GLU A 321 21.49 -1.91 -58.19
C GLU A 321 22.36 -1.76 -56.92
N GLU A 322 23.61 -2.26 -56.97
CA GLU A 322 24.57 -2.21 -55.85
C GLU A 322 25.55 -1.02 -55.90
N GLY A 323 25.49 -0.17 -56.95
CA GLY A 323 26.31 1.04 -57.06
C GLY A 323 26.98 1.25 -58.42
N GLU A 324 27.93 2.19 -58.46
CA GLU A 324 28.68 2.51 -59.69
C GLU A 324 29.77 1.46 -59.94
N LEU A 325 29.68 0.77 -61.07
CA LEU A 325 30.65 -0.21 -61.56
C LEU A 325 31.42 0.37 -62.74
N TYR A 326 32.75 0.21 -62.73
CA TYR A 326 33.62 0.63 -63.82
C TYR A 326 34.22 -0.63 -64.46
N CYS A 327 34.14 -0.77 -65.79
CA CYS A 327 34.64 -1.96 -66.48
C CYS A 327 35.23 -1.70 -67.86
N VAL A 328 36.16 -2.57 -68.29
CA VAL A 328 36.74 -2.61 -69.64
C VAL A 328 36.42 -3.97 -70.26
N ILE A 329 35.97 -3.99 -71.52
CA ILE A 329 35.54 -5.21 -72.23
C ILE A 329 36.46 -5.45 -73.43
N ASP A 330 37.06 -6.65 -73.48
CA ASP A 330 37.87 -7.10 -74.61
C ASP A 330 37.66 -8.59 -74.90
N GLY A 331 37.33 -8.93 -76.14
CA GLY A 331 37.30 -10.32 -76.63
C GLY A 331 36.51 -11.37 -75.80
N GLY A 332 35.51 -10.95 -75.01
CA GLY A 332 34.73 -11.85 -74.13
C GLY A 332 35.21 -11.89 -72.66
N VAL A 333 36.22 -11.10 -72.28
CA VAL A 333 36.69 -10.89 -70.92
C VAL A 333 36.29 -9.51 -70.41
N ARG A 334 35.78 -9.43 -69.18
CA ARG A 334 35.34 -8.20 -68.50
C ARG A 334 36.22 -7.92 -67.29
N TYR A 335 37.04 -6.88 -67.36
CA TYR A 335 37.77 -6.35 -66.21
C TYR A 335 36.88 -5.37 -65.47
N GLN A 336 36.66 -5.55 -64.16
CA GLN A 336 35.76 -4.70 -63.38
C GLN A 336 36.39 -4.22 -62.06
N CYS A 337 36.13 -2.97 -61.70
CA CYS A 337 36.48 -2.38 -60.40
C CYS A 337 35.24 -1.75 -59.79
N ARG A 338 34.97 -2.08 -58.53
CA ARG A 338 33.89 -1.44 -57.74
C ARG A 338 34.53 -0.52 -56.71
N LEU A 339 34.26 0.77 -56.80
CA LEU A 339 34.68 1.72 -55.78
C LEU A 339 33.85 1.47 -54.52
N LYS A 340 34.41 0.70 -53.58
CA LYS A 340 33.81 0.57 -52.25
C LYS A 340 33.81 1.96 -51.62
N LYS A 341 32.61 2.46 -51.29
CA LYS A 341 32.48 3.53 -50.31
C LYS A 341 33.07 2.97 -49.02
N GLU A 342 34.33 3.31 -48.73
CA GLU A 342 34.97 2.91 -47.49
C GLU A 342 34.08 3.38 -46.34
N GLN A 343 33.48 2.43 -45.64
CA GLN A 343 32.73 2.69 -44.43
C GLN A 343 33.75 3.02 -43.34
N GLU A 344 33.98 4.31 -43.09
CA GLU A 344 34.71 4.75 -41.90
C GLU A 344 33.81 4.62 -40.67
N GLY A 345 34.25 3.77 -39.73
CA GLY A 345 33.71 3.65 -38.37
C GLY A 345 34.03 4.84 -37.47
#